data_AF-A0AA50T2P4-F1
#
_entry.id   AF-A0AA50T2P4-F1
#
_cell.length_a   1.000
_cell.length_b   1.000
_cell.length_c   1.000
_cell.angle_alpha   90.00
_cell.angle_beta   90.00
_cell.angle_gamma   90.00
#
_symmetry.space_group_name_H-M   'P 1'
#
loop_
_entity.id
_entity.type
_entity.pdbx_description
1 polymer ?
#
loop_
_entity_poly.entity_id
_entity_poly.type
_entity_poly.pdbx_seq_one_letter_code
_entity_poly.pdbx_strand_id
1 'polypeptide(L)'
;MMLYKGTLKVLLILLHDFPEFLCDYHYSFCDEIAPNCIQMRNLILSAFPRNMRLPDPFTQDLNVDTLPEIALPPRAMVNYATLIPNSQFKKDLDAYL
;
A
#
# COMPACT_ATOMS: atom_id res chain seq x y z
N MET A 1 -11.45 14.79 -18.72
CA MET A 1 -11.65 13.36 -19.03
C MET A 1 -10.40 12.67 -19.58
N MET A 2 -9.67 13.27 -20.55
CA MET A 2 -8.47 12.64 -21.12
C MET A 2 -7.37 12.40 -20.09
N LEU A 3 -7.08 13.37 -19.20
CA LEU A 3 -6.03 13.23 -18.19
C LEU A 3 -6.32 12.06 -17.24
N TYR A 4 -7.49 12.02 -16.61
CA TYR A 4 -7.89 10.91 -15.73
C TYR A 4 -7.78 9.53 -16.41
N LYS A 5 -8.32 9.38 -17.63
CA LYS A 5 -8.22 8.13 -18.39
C LYS A 5 -6.78 7.78 -18.75
N GLY A 6 -5.95 8.79 -19.06
CA GLY A 6 -4.52 8.62 -19.29
C GLY A 6 -3.80 8.13 -18.03
N THR A 7 -4.05 8.78 -16.89
CA THR A 7 -3.51 8.38 -15.58
C THR A 7 -3.90 6.95 -15.23
N LEU A 8 -5.16 6.55 -15.41
CA LEU A 8 -5.57 5.16 -15.20
C LEU A 8 -4.83 4.17 -16.10
N LYS A 9 -4.62 4.49 -17.39
CA LYS A 9 -3.85 3.63 -18.30
C LYS A 9 -2.41 3.48 -17.84
N VAL A 10 -1.77 4.57 -17.40
CA VAL A 10 -0.41 4.53 -16.85
C VAL A 10 -0.36 3.68 -15.59
N LEU A 11 -1.30 3.88 -14.65
CA LEU A 11 -1.38 3.08 -13.42
C LEU A 11 -1.62 1.59 -13.72
N LEU A 12 -2.42 1.25 -14.73
CA LEU A 12 -2.62 -0.13 -15.16
C LEU A 12 -1.35 -0.75 -15.72
N ILE A 13 -0.59 -0.02 -16.54
CA ILE A 13 0.71 -0.47 -17.06
C ILE A 13 1.68 -0.71 -15.89
N LEU A 14 1.76 0.24 -14.95
CA LEU A 14 2.61 0.10 -13.76
C LEU A 14 2.19 -1.09 -12.90
N LEU A 15 0.89 -1.30 -12.68
CA LEU A 15 0.37 -2.44 -11.91
C LEU A 15 0.73 -3.78 -12.57
N HIS A 16 0.67 -3.87 -13.89
CA HIS A 16 0.96 -5.10 -14.62
C HIS A 16 2.47 -5.38 -14.72
N ASP A 17 3.25 -4.39 -15.15
CA ASP A 17 4.66 -4.57 -15.51
C ASP A 17 5.62 -4.30 -14.34
N PHE A 18 5.22 -3.45 -13.37
CA PHE A 18 6.05 -2.97 -12.27
C PHE A 18 5.28 -2.89 -10.93
N PRO A 19 4.58 -3.94 -10.49
CA PRO A 19 3.76 -3.88 -9.28
C PRO A 19 4.58 -3.51 -8.04
N GLU A 20 5.83 -3.97 -7.93
CA GLU A 20 6.69 -3.66 -6.78
C GLU A 20 6.96 -2.16 -6.63
N PHE A 21 7.01 -1.41 -7.73
CA PHE A 21 7.14 0.05 -7.68
C PHE A 21 5.90 0.69 -7.04
N LEU A 22 4.70 0.26 -7.43
CA LEU A 22 3.47 0.74 -6.80
C LEU A 22 3.40 0.31 -5.32
N CYS A 23 3.84 -0.89 -4.98
CA CYS A 23 3.94 -1.35 -3.59
C CYS A 23 4.86 -0.45 -2.76
N ASP A 24 6.07 -0.20 -3.25
CA ASP A 24 7.12 0.51 -2.51
C ASP A 24 6.72 1.97 -2.24
N TYR A 25 5.97 2.59 -3.15
CA TYR A 25 5.53 4.00 -3.07
C TYR A 25 4.04 4.19 -2.74
N HIS A 26 3.32 3.13 -2.34
CA HIS A 26 1.87 3.17 -2.13
C HIS A 26 1.41 4.28 -1.18
N TYR A 27 2.18 4.51 -0.11
CA TYR A 27 1.86 5.52 0.91
C TYR A 27 1.87 6.92 0.29
N SER A 28 2.96 7.29 -0.38
CA SER A 28 3.11 8.62 -1.01
C SER A 28 2.04 8.87 -2.07
N PHE A 29 1.69 7.88 -2.88
CA PHE A 29 0.61 8.05 -3.84
C PHE A 29 -0.76 8.22 -3.15
N CYS A 30 -1.02 7.45 -2.10
CA CYS A 30 -2.31 7.54 -1.39
C CYS A 30 -2.45 8.81 -0.55
N ASP A 31 -1.36 9.45 -0.16
CA ASP A 31 -1.36 10.72 0.57
C ASP A 31 -1.76 11.88 -0.35
N GLU A 32 -1.31 11.84 -1.61
CA GLU A 32 -1.62 12.87 -2.62
C GLU A 32 -2.97 12.64 -3.34
N ILE A 33 -3.40 11.38 -3.49
CA ILE A 33 -4.65 11.04 -4.18
C ILE A 33 -5.84 11.15 -3.24
N ALA A 34 -6.77 12.05 -3.58
CA ALA A 34 -7.97 12.28 -2.79
C ALA A 34 -8.74 10.97 -2.46
N PRO A 35 -9.31 10.84 -1.24
CA PRO A 35 -9.94 9.60 -0.80
C PRO A 35 -11.10 9.11 -1.67
N ASN A 36 -11.79 10.01 -2.36
CA ASN A 36 -12.90 9.70 -3.27
C ASN A 36 -12.44 9.16 -4.65
N CYS A 37 -11.16 9.20 -4.97
CA CYS A 37 -10.59 8.63 -6.19
C CYS A 37 -10.39 7.10 -6.07
N ILE A 38 -11.47 6.38 -5.75
CA ILE A 38 -11.47 4.96 -5.40
C ILE A 38 -10.72 4.10 -6.42
N GLN A 39 -11.01 4.27 -7.71
CA GLN A 39 -10.39 3.46 -8.76
C GLN A 39 -8.87 3.64 -8.83
N MET A 40 -8.38 4.87 -8.71
CA MET A 40 -6.93 5.15 -8.76
C MET A 40 -6.23 4.55 -7.53
N ARG A 41 -6.81 4.73 -6.34
CA ARG A 41 -6.26 4.15 -5.11
C ARG A 41 -6.27 2.62 -5.15
N ASN A 42 -7.33 2.01 -5.67
CA ASN A 42 -7.40 0.56 -5.80
C ASN A 42 -6.33 0.01 -6.74
N LEU A 43 -6.00 0.68 -7.86
CA LEU A 43 -4.92 0.24 -8.74
C LEU A 43 -3.57 0.22 -8.03
N ILE A 44 -3.32 1.20 -7.15
CA ILE A 44 -2.07 1.26 -6.36
C ILE A 44 -2.08 0.20 -5.25
N LEU A 45 -3.15 0.13 -4.47
CA LEU A 45 -3.26 -0.75 -3.30
C LEU A 45 -3.48 -2.23 -3.66
N SER A 46 -3.82 -2.54 -4.91
CA SER A 46 -3.88 -3.93 -5.40
C SER A 46 -2.52 -4.45 -5.87
N ALA A 47 -1.47 -3.61 -5.89
CA ALA A 47 -0.14 -4.06 -6.25
C ALA A 47 0.45 -4.90 -5.11
N PHE A 48 1.05 -6.05 -5.47
CA PHE A 48 1.80 -6.91 -4.55
C PHE A 48 3.03 -7.50 -5.27
N PRO A 49 4.07 -7.95 -4.54
CA PRO A 49 5.27 -8.51 -5.16
C PRO A 49 4.98 -9.73 -6.05
N ARG A 50 5.59 -9.82 -7.23
CA ARG A 50 5.30 -10.91 -8.20
C ARG A 50 5.57 -12.33 -7.69
N ASN A 51 6.47 -12.47 -6.73
CA ASN A 51 6.79 -13.76 -6.11
C ASN A 51 5.82 -14.15 -4.99
N MET A 52 4.93 -13.25 -4.57
CA MET A 52 3.90 -13.52 -3.57
C MET A 52 2.72 -14.26 -4.22
N ARG A 53 2.22 -15.29 -3.54
CA ARG A 53 1.00 -16.00 -3.92
C ARG A 53 -0.07 -15.72 -2.88
N LEU A 54 -1.06 -14.94 -3.26
CA LEU A 54 -2.19 -14.64 -2.38
C LEU A 54 -3.12 -15.86 -2.32
N PRO A 55 -3.55 -16.30 -1.13
CA PRO A 55 -4.60 -17.31 -1.02
C PRO A 55 -5.91 -16.75 -1.59
N ASP A 56 -6.77 -17.64 -2.11
CA ASP A 56 -8.10 -17.22 -2.54
C ASP A 56 -8.91 -16.80 -1.31
N PRO A 57 -9.41 -15.54 -1.25
CA PRO A 57 -10.16 -15.03 -0.11
C PRO A 57 -11.48 -15.77 0.15
N PHE A 58 -11.97 -16.57 -0.81
CA PHE A 58 -13.19 -17.38 -0.66
C PHE A 58 -12.92 -18.83 -0.27
N THR A 59 -11.65 -19.21 -0.02
CA THR A 59 -11.30 -20.55 0.47
C THR A 59 -11.92 -20.77 1.84
N GLN A 60 -12.76 -21.79 1.96
CA GLN A 60 -13.31 -22.22 3.26
C GLN A 60 -12.17 -22.72 4.15
N ASP A 61 -12.24 -22.40 5.45
CA ASP A 61 -11.23 -22.77 6.45
C ASP A 61 -9.82 -22.18 6.24
N LEU A 62 -9.68 -21.09 5.46
CA LEU A 62 -8.43 -20.34 5.37
C LEU A 62 -8.04 -19.77 6.74
N ASN A 63 -6.97 -20.31 7.33
CA ASN A 63 -6.41 -19.77 8.57
C ASN A 63 -5.28 -18.77 8.27
N VAL A 64 -5.61 -17.48 8.31
CA VAL A 64 -4.68 -16.37 8.05
C VAL A 64 -3.48 -16.39 9.00
N ASP A 65 -3.66 -16.83 10.26
CA ASP A 65 -2.59 -16.87 11.27
C ASP A 65 -1.46 -17.86 10.92
N THR A 66 -1.72 -18.78 10.00
CA THR A 66 -0.73 -19.77 9.54
C THR A 66 0.12 -19.30 8.37
N LEU A 67 -0.24 -18.16 7.75
CA LEU A 67 0.50 -17.64 6.60
C LEU A 67 1.82 -17.02 7.10
N PRO A 68 2.99 -17.50 6.65
CA PRO A 68 4.27 -16.98 7.11
C PRO A 68 4.45 -15.49 6.80
N GLU A 69 3.77 -14.99 5.76
CA GLU A 69 3.86 -13.60 5.31
C GLU A 69 3.30 -12.59 6.32
N ILE A 70 2.41 -12.99 7.25
CA ILE A 70 1.82 -12.05 8.23
C ILE A 70 2.86 -11.49 9.21
N ALA A 71 3.95 -12.24 9.43
CA ALA A 71 5.03 -11.83 10.32
C ALA A 71 6.03 -10.88 9.64
N LEU A 72 5.90 -10.69 8.31
CA LEU A 72 6.80 -9.86 7.54
C LEU A 72 6.23 -8.43 7.44
N PRO A 73 7.02 -7.39 7.74
CA PRO A 73 6.58 -6.03 7.51
C PRO A 73 6.38 -5.78 6.00
N PRO A 74 5.42 -4.93 5.61
CA PRO A 74 5.23 -4.59 4.21
C PRO A 74 6.43 -3.84 3.65
N ARG A 75 6.59 -3.93 2.32
CA ARG A 75 7.55 -3.08 1.62
C ARG A 75 7.04 -1.65 1.60
N ALA A 76 7.90 -0.70 1.99
CA ALA A 76 7.59 0.71 1.96
C ALA A 76 8.89 1.52 1.86
N MET A 77 8.92 2.50 0.97
CA MET A 77 10.02 3.47 0.88
C MET A 77 9.84 4.66 1.83
N VAL A 78 8.66 4.82 2.42
CA VAL A 78 8.38 5.87 3.39
C VAL A 78 9.02 5.54 4.73
N ASN A 79 9.70 6.52 5.31
CA ASN A 79 10.19 6.43 6.68
C ASN A 79 9.10 6.89 7.66
N TYR A 80 8.24 5.97 8.09
CA TYR A 80 7.13 6.26 9.00
C TYR A 80 7.58 6.92 10.31
N ALA A 81 8.78 6.59 10.80
CA ALA A 81 9.32 7.16 12.04
C ALA A 81 9.58 8.68 11.95
N THR A 82 9.66 9.22 10.74
CA THR A 82 9.89 10.65 10.49
C THR A 82 8.62 11.44 10.14
N LEU A 83 7.49 10.76 9.95
CA LEU A 83 6.24 11.44 9.57
C LEU A 83 5.70 12.34 10.68
N ILE A 84 5.82 11.89 11.93
CA ILE A 84 5.54 12.75 13.08
C ILE A 84 6.83 13.48 13.41
N PRO A 85 6.87 14.82 13.29
CA PRO A 85 8.03 15.59 13.68
C PRO A 85 8.39 15.33 15.15
N ASN A 86 9.67 15.45 15.50
CA ASN A 86 10.16 15.39 16.88
C ASN A 86 9.55 16.53 17.72
N SER A 87 8.34 16.28 18.20
CA SER A 87 7.44 17.22 18.85
C SER A 87 7.03 16.69 20.21
N GLN A 88 6.41 17.55 21.05
CA GLN A 88 5.87 17.09 22.33
C GLN A 88 4.84 15.98 22.13
N PHE A 89 4.01 16.10 21.08
CA PHE A 89 3.06 15.07 20.69
C PHE A 89 3.73 13.71 20.45
N LYS A 90 4.86 13.66 19.73
CA LYS A 90 5.58 12.40 19.51
C LYS A 90 6.04 11.78 20.84
N LYS A 91 6.58 12.59 21.75
CA LYS A 91 7.05 12.12 23.06
C LYS A 91 5.91 11.59 23.92
N ASP A 92 4.78 12.28 23.93
CA ASP A 92 3.60 11.88 24.70
C ASP A 92 3.01 10.58 24.16
N LEU A 93 3.00 10.40 22.83
CA LEU A 93 2.59 9.16 22.19
C LEU A 93 3.54 8.00 22.52
N ASP A 94 4.85 8.21 22.40
CA ASP A 94 5.87 7.20 22.70
C ASP A 94 5.86 6.81 24.20
N ALA A 95 5.41 7.69 25.10
CA ALA A 95 5.26 7.40 26.53
C ALA A 95 3.97 6.64 26.89
N TYR A 96 2.95 6.70 26.03
CA TYR A 96 1.66 6.04 26.24
C TYR A 96 1.64 4.58 25.76
N LEU A 97 2.34 4.28 24.66
CA LEU A 97 2.46 2.94 24.07
C LEU A 97 3.43 2.04 24.84
#